data_AF-A0A828ZNJ8-F1
#
_entry.id   AF-A0A828ZNJ8-F1
#
_cell.length_a   1.000
_cell.length_b   1.000
_cell.length_c   1.000
_cell.angle_alpha   90.00
_cell.angle_beta   90.00
_cell.angle_gamma   90.00
#
_symmetry.space_group_name_H-M   'P 1'
#
loop_
_entity.id
_entity.type
_entity.pdbx_description
1 polymer ?
#
loop_
_entity_poly.entity_id
_entity_poly.type
_entity_poly.pdbx_seq_one_letter_code
_entity_poly.pdbx_strand_id
1 'polypeptide(L)'
;MNKKELIDKQELIDELAKYVKSYENAMDEHGQGRYGAYKVSLKLAKRLNEQNITDEQAWDKVAEAYPESAQSLRNTLDNAVFGKTGEHQKPVVPKFVAEWFEENKDDLEFAIWELCVDSYGSAEQGMLNWIQQSENKPIETLIRMKDGYEVEKEPLYYVRLPYEVWDEEAAELKTEYLYLHYEITSDETRIFPTKEPRKGFVAKLDELTIKSADENYWPFAVPVEKV
;
A
#
# COMPACT_ATOMS: atom_id res chain seq x y z
N MET A 1 -29.35 -44.72 14.71
CA MET A 1 -28.48 -43.70 14.09
C MET A 1 -27.31 -43.46 15.03
N ASN A 2 -26.08 -43.74 14.58
CA ASN A 2 -24.85 -43.85 15.37
C ASN A 2 -24.49 -42.54 16.09
N LYS A 3 -24.18 -42.63 17.40
CA LYS A 3 -23.38 -41.63 18.12
C LYS A 3 -21.98 -41.66 17.51
N LYS A 4 -21.54 -40.55 16.92
CA LYS A 4 -20.12 -40.34 16.59
C LYS A 4 -19.33 -40.49 17.91
N GLU A 5 -18.42 -41.46 17.96
CA GLU A 5 -17.41 -41.53 19.01
C GLU A 5 -16.55 -40.26 18.91
N LEU A 6 -16.59 -39.42 19.93
CA LEU A 6 -15.59 -38.37 20.08
C LEU A 6 -14.29 -39.06 20.49
N ILE A 7 -13.30 -39.03 19.61
CA ILE A 7 -11.92 -39.43 19.94
C ILE A 7 -11.42 -38.55 21.09
N ASP A 8 -10.78 -39.18 22.07
CA ASP A 8 -10.14 -38.47 23.17
C ASP A 8 -8.96 -37.61 22.67
N LYS A 9 -8.75 -36.43 23.26
CA LYS A 9 -7.71 -35.50 22.81
C LYS A 9 -6.30 -36.10 22.90
N GLN A 10 -6.04 -36.93 23.92
CA GLN A 10 -4.76 -37.59 24.08
C GLN A 10 -4.58 -38.71 23.06
N GLU A 11 -5.66 -39.45 22.77
CA GLU A 11 -5.69 -40.48 21.73
C GLU A 11 -5.35 -39.91 20.34
N LEU A 12 -5.91 -38.73 19.99
CA LEU A 12 -5.56 -38.01 18.76
C LEU A 12 -4.08 -37.61 18.69
N ILE A 13 -3.51 -37.14 19.81
CA ILE A 13 -2.09 -36.76 19.89
C ILE A 13 -1.19 -37.97 19.66
N ASP A 14 -1.51 -39.10 20.30
CA ASP A 14 -0.75 -40.33 20.19
C ASP A 14 -0.82 -40.92 18.77
N GLU A 15 -1.97 -40.80 18.11
CA GLU A 15 -2.15 -41.23 16.73
C GLU A 15 -1.35 -40.37 15.74
N LEU A 16 -1.43 -39.05 15.87
CA LEU A 16 -0.64 -38.11 15.05
C LEU A 16 0.86 -38.30 15.25
N ALA A 17 1.32 -38.61 16.47
CA ALA A 17 2.72 -38.89 16.75
C ALA A 17 3.22 -40.15 16.02
N LYS A 18 2.38 -41.19 15.92
CA LYS A 18 2.71 -42.41 15.14
C LYS A 18 2.90 -42.06 13.66
N TYR A 19 2.01 -41.25 13.09
CA TYR A 19 2.10 -40.85 11.67
C TYR A 19 3.30 -39.95 11.37
N VAL A 20 3.65 -39.03 12.26
CA VAL A 20 4.89 -38.24 12.11
C VAL A 20 6.11 -39.17 12.04
N LYS A 21 6.18 -40.17 12.92
CA LYS A 21 7.28 -41.13 12.96
C LYS A 21 7.30 -42.04 11.71
N SER A 22 6.14 -42.44 11.18
CA SER A 22 6.09 -43.30 9.99
C SER A 22 6.59 -42.61 8.72
N TYR A 23 6.48 -41.29 8.64
CA TYR A 23 6.89 -40.51 7.47
C TYR A 23 8.22 -39.76 7.63
N GLU A 24 8.89 -39.88 8.78
CA GLU A 24 10.12 -39.13 9.09
C GLU A 24 11.27 -39.36 8.10
N ASN A 25 11.36 -40.57 7.54
CA ASN A 25 12.41 -40.96 6.60
C ASN A 25 11.91 -41.13 5.15
N ALA A 26 10.68 -40.67 4.84
CA ALA A 26 10.15 -40.78 3.49
C ALA A 26 10.88 -39.80 2.57
N MET A 27 11.45 -40.27 1.45
CA MET A 27 12.26 -39.44 0.54
C MET A 27 11.51 -38.98 -0.71
N ASP A 28 10.31 -39.50 -0.96
CA ASP A 28 9.45 -39.07 -2.06
C ASP A 28 8.68 -37.79 -1.69
N GLU A 29 8.39 -36.95 -2.68
CA GLU A 29 7.68 -35.68 -2.47
C GLU A 29 6.32 -35.87 -1.76
N HIS A 30 5.63 -36.98 -2.06
CA HIS A 30 4.37 -37.35 -1.42
C HIS A 30 4.54 -37.70 0.06
N GLY A 31 5.58 -38.45 0.41
CA GLY A 31 5.91 -38.78 1.80
C GLY A 31 6.36 -37.57 2.61
N GLN A 32 7.16 -36.68 2.02
CA GLN A 32 7.57 -35.41 2.62
C GLN A 32 6.38 -34.48 2.89
N GLY A 33 5.43 -34.39 1.95
CA GLY A 33 4.19 -33.63 2.13
C GLY A 33 3.35 -34.15 3.31
N ARG A 34 3.23 -35.48 3.45
CA ARG A 34 2.52 -36.11 4.59
C ARG A 34 3.24 -35.89 5.91
N TYR A 35 4.55 -36.03 5.94
CA TYR A 35 5.36 -35.74 7.13
C TYR A 35 5.12 -34.30 7.63
N GLY A 36 5.18 -33.32 6.72
CA GLY A 36 4.90 -31.92 7.03
C GLY A 36 3.49 -31.71 7.59
N ALA A 37 2.47 -32.29 6.95
CA ALA A 37 1.08 -32.18 7.37
C ALA A 37 0.85 -32.76 8.79
N TYR A 38 1.33 -33.98 9.06
CA TYR A 38 1.16 -34.60 10.38
C TYR A 38 1.92 -33.86 11.48
N LYS A 39 3.08 -33.27 11.16
CA LYS A 39 3.88 -32.49 12.12
C LYS A 39 3.16 -31.21 12.55
N VAL A 40 2.52 -30.52 11.61
CA VAL A 40 1.68 -29.33 11.90
C VAL A 40 0.45 -29.74 12.71
N SER A 41 -0.26 -30.79 12.30
CA SER A 41 -1.43 -31.30 13.00
C SER A 41 -1.11 -31.72 14.44
N LEU A 42 0.01 -32.43 14.67
CA LEU A 42 0.46 -32.83 16.00
C LEU A 42 0.74 -31.62 16.90
N LYS A 43 1.35 -30.56 16.34
CA LYS A 43 1.63 -29.31 17.07
C LYS A 43 0.34 -28.62 17.50
N LEU A 44 -0.67 -28.58 16.62
CA LEU A 44 -1.98 -28.00 16.92
C LEU A 44 -2.76 -28.84 17.94
N ALA A 45 -2.76 -30.17 17.80
CA ALA A 45 -3.42 -31.07 18.73
C ALA A 45 -2.86 -30.96 20.17
N LYS A 46 -1.53 -30.83 20.32
CA LYS A 46 -0.90 -30.61 21.64
C LYS A 46 -1.35 -29.31 22.29
N ARG A 47 -1.52 -28.23 21.53
CA ARG A 47 -2.04 -26.94 22.02
C ARG A 47 -3.49 -27.04 22.50
N LEU A 48 -4.30 -27.89 21.86
CA LEU A 48 -5.69 -28.13 22.29
C LEU A 48 -5.79 -28.92 23.61
N ASN A 49 -4.70 -29.53 24.07
CA ASN A 49 -4.59 -30.27 25.32
C ASN A 49 -3.89 -29.48 26.43
N GLU A 50 -3.35 -28.30 26.13
CA GLU A 50 -2.92 -27.35 27.16
C GLU A 50 -4.16 -26.89 27.94
N GLN A 51 -4.10 -26.92 29.28
CA GLN A 51 -5.21 -26.43 30.10
C GLN A 51 -5.48 -24.98 29.73
N ASN A 52 -6.74 -24.66 29.41
CA ASN A 52 -7.18 -23.28 29.26
C ASN A 52 -6.87 -22.56 30.57
N ILE A 53 -5.92 -21.63 30.52
CA ILE A 53 -5.75 -20.66 31.60
C ILE A 53 -7.04 -19.85 31.66
N THR A 54 -7.53 -19.59 32.87
CA THR A 54 -8.63 -18.63 33.04
C THR A 54 -8.16 -17.24 32.60
N ASP A 55 -9.10 -16.38 32.19
CA ASP A 55 -8.77 -15.01 31.81
C ASP A 55 -7.97 -14.30 32.92
N GLU A 56 -8.33 -14.55 34.18
CA GLU A 56 -7.64 -14.03 35.37
C GLU A 56 -6.19 -14.54 35.47
N GLN A 57 -5.96 -15.84 35.29
CA GLN A 57 -4.60 -16.41 35.29
C GLN A 57 -3.74 -15.95 34.10
N ALA A 58 -4.37 -15.60 32.98
CA ALA A 58 -3.67 -14.99 31.85
C ALA A 58 -3.23 -13.56 32.18
N TRP A 59 -4.12 -12.77 32.79
CA TRP A 59 -3.84 -11.41 33.22
C TRP A 59 -2.81 -11.35 34.36
N ASP A 60 -2.85 -12.27 35.30
CA ASP A 60 -1.90 -12.35 36.41
C ASP A 60 -0.47 -12.68 35.92
N LYS A 61 -0.31 -13.58 34.94
CA LYS A 61 0.99 -13.86 34.33
C LYS A 61 1.56 -12.68 33.55
N VAL A 62 0.70 -11.86 32.94
CA VAL A 62 1.10 -10.63 32.24
C VAL A 62 1.50 -9.55 33.25
N ALA A 63 0.79 -9.44 34.36
CA ALA A 63 1.07 -8.49 35.44
C ALA A 63 2.34 -8.84 36.24
N GLU A 64 2.59 -10.13 36.49
CA GLU A 64 3.77 -10.61 37.21
C GLU A 64 5.07 -10.41 36.41
N ALA A 65 4.98 -10.39 35.06
CA ALA A 65 6.12 -10.17 34.19
C ALA A 65 6.53 -8.69 34.07
N TYR A 66 5.66 -7.71 34.39
CA TYR A 66 5.94 -6.29 34.14
C TYR A 66 5.26 -5.33 35.14
N PRO A 67 6.04 -4.63 36.00
CA PRO A 67 5.51 -3.82 37.10
C PRO A 67 4.93 -2.43 36.75
N GLU A 68 4.79 -2.04 35.47
CA GLU A 68 4.42 -0.66 35.09
C GLU A 68 3.00 -0.51 34.52
N SER A 69 2.03 -0.44 35.45
CA SER A 69 0.65 0.11 35.37
C SER A 69 -0.34 -0.40 34.30
N ALA A 70 -1.58 -0.64 34.74
CA ALA A 70 -2.70 -1.12 33.91
C ALA A 70 -3.02 -0.25 32.67
N GLN A 71 -2.68 1.04 32.70
CA GLN A 71 -2.87 1.95 31.57
C GLN A 71 -1.95 1.64 30.40
N SER A 72 -0.71 1.21 30.66
CA SER A 72 0.25 0.86 29.61
C SER A 72 -0.09 -0.48 28.94
N LEU A 73 -0.63 -1.42 29.73
CA LEU A 73 -1.15 -2.70 29.22
C LEU A 73 -2.38 -2.49 28.33
N ARG A 74 -3.31 -1.62 28.74
CA ARG A 74 -4.46 -1.24 27.92
C ARG A 74 -4.02 -0.65 26.58
N ASN A 75 -3.07 0.30 26.60
CA ASN A 75 -2.53 0.90 25.37
C ASN A 75 -1.85 -0.15 24.46
N THR A 76 -1.16 -1.13 25.05
CA THR A 76 -0.50 -2.20 24.29
C THR A 76 -1.50 -3.18 23.68
N LEU A 77 -2.55 -3.56 24.42
CA LEU A 77 -3.63 -4.39 23.88
C LEU A 77 -4.45 -3.66 22.82
N ASP A 78 -4.73 -2.37 23.01
CA ASP A 78 -5.42 -1.57 22.00
C ASP A 78 -4.59 -1.53 20.70
N ASN A 79 -3.26 -1.44 20.81
CA ASN A 79 -2.34 -1.54 19.67
C ASN A 79 -2.29 -2.93 19.02
N ALA A 80 -2.43 -4.00 19.80
CA ALA A 80 -2.31 -5.38 19.34
C ALA A 80 -3.63 -5.96 18.79
N VAL A 81 -4.77 -5.52 19.34
CA VAL A 81 -6.12 -5.97 18.97
C VAL A 81 -6.71 -5.10 17.87
N PHE A 82 -6.50 -3.78 17.93
CA PHE A 82 -7.12 -2.85 16.99
C PHE A 82 -6.13 -2.23 16.01
N GLY A 83 -4.82 -2.41 16.21
CA GLY A 83 -3.80 -1.74 15.39
C GLY A 83 -3.78 -0.23 15.69
N LYS A 84 -2.68 0.27 16.25
CA LYS A 84 -2.35 1.69 16.43
C LYS A 84 -3.55 2.68 16.45
N THR A 85 -4.05 3.04 17.62
CA THR A 85 -4.78 4.30 17.86
C THR A 85 -3.84 5.51 17.87
N GLY A 86 -2.85 5.54 16.99
CA GLY A 86 -2.32 6.77 16.44
C GLY A 86 -2.76 6.74 15.00
N GLU A 87 -3.62 7.70 14.60
CA GLU A 87 -4.16 7.87 13.24
C GLU A 87 -3.34 7.07 12.23
N HIS A 88 -3.88 5.95 11.74
CA HIS A 88 -3.22 5.20 10.69
C HIS A 88 -2.83 6.21 9.61
N GLN A 89 -1.53 6.32 9.32
CA GLN A 89 -1.09 7.22 8.27
C GLN A 89 -1.89 6.85 7.03
N LYS A 90 -2.72 7.81 6.60
CA LYS A 90 -3.58 7.67 5.43
C LYS A 90 -2.68 7.23 4.28
N PRO A 91 -2.97 6.11 3.61
CA PRO A 91 -2.16 5.70 2.48
C PRO A 91 -2.18 6.84 1.46
N VAL A 92 -1.00 7.19 0.96
CA VAL A 92 -0.88 8.09 -0.19
C VAL A 92 -0.92 7.18 -1.42
N VAL A 93 -1.89 7.39 -2.31
CA VAL A 93 -2.12 6.50 -3.46
C VAL A 93 -2.12 7.28 -4.77
N PRO A 94 -1.69 6.67 -5.89
CA PRO A 94 -1.81 7.29 -7.21
C PRO A 94 -3.26 7.66 -7.54
N LYS A 95 -3.43 8.70 -8.35
CA LYS A 95 -4.75 9.23 -8.75
C LYS A 95 -5.66 8.16 -9.37
N PHE A 96 -5.15 7.35 -10.29
CA PHE A 96 -5.93 6.29 -10.93
C PHE A 96 -6.40 5.19 -9.93
N VAL A 97 -5.64 4.96 -8.85
CA VAL A 97 -6.03 4.03 -7.77
C VAL A 97 -7.16 4.62 -6.94
N ALA A 98 -7.09 5.92 -6.64
CA ALA A 98 -8.16 6.64 -5.96
C ALA A 98 -9.46 6.64 -6.79
N GLU A 99 -9.36 6.93 -8.09
CA GLU A 99 -10.50 6.91 -9.01
C GLU A 99 -11.15 5.52 -9.07
N TRP A 100 -10.34 4.47 -9.27
CA TRP A 100 -10.84 3.09 -9.23
C TRP A 100 -11.50 2.75 -7.89
N PHE A 101 -10.91 3.16 -6.76
CA PHE A 101 -11.48 2.90 -5.44
C PHE A 101 -12.84 3.56 -5.27
N GLU A 102 -13.00 4.83 -5.66
CA GLU A 102 -14.28 5.54 -5.53
C GLU A 102 -15.39 4.93 -6.37
N GLU A 103 -15.06 4.36 -7.53
CA GLU A 103 -16.00 3.64 -8.40
C GLU A 103 -16.43 2.29 -7.81
N ASN A 104 -15.58 1.66 -6.99
CA ASN A 104 -15.75 0.29 -6.53
C ASN A 104 -16.00 0.15 -5.01
N LYS A 105 -15.94 1.24 -4.24
CA LYS A 105 -16.01 1.23 -2.77
C LYS A 105 -17.27 0.60 -2.18
N ASP A 106 -18.39 0.62 -2.91
CA ASP A 106 -19.67 0.08 -2.46
C ASP A 106 -19.69 -1.46 -2.43
N ASP A 107 -18.89 -2.12 -3.27
CA ASP A 107 -18.68 -3.58 -3.28
C ASP A 107 -17.19 -3.92 -3.46
N LEU A 108 -16.37 -3.36 -2.56
CA LEU A 108 -14.91 -3.42 -2.67
C LEU A 108 -14.37 -4.86 -2.62
N GLU A 109 -15.02 -5.76 -1.89
CA GLU A 109 -14.58 -7.16 -1.78
C GLU A 109 -14.72 -7.88 -3.12
N PHE A 110 -15.86 -7.71 -3.81
CA PHE A 110 -16.07 -8.27 -5.14
C PHE A 110 -15.13 -7.65 -6.17
N ALA A 111 -14.95 -6.33 -6.14
CA ALA A 111 -14.06 -5.63 -7.06
C ALA A 111 -12.59 -6.04 -6.91
N ILE A 112 -12.11 -6.24 -5.67
CA ILE A 112 -10.76 -6.79 -5.42
C ILE A 112 -10.65 -8.22 -5.95
N TRP A 113 -11.68 -9.05 -5.73
CA TRP A 113 -11.71 -10.41 -6.26
C TRP A 113 -11.66 -10.41 -7.80
N GLU A 114 -12.43 -9.55 -8.47
CA GLU A 114 -12.39 -9.40 -9.94
C GLU A 114 -11.02 -8.95 -10.42
N LEU A 115 -10.37 -7.97 -9.77
CA LEU A 115 -9.00 -7.58 -10.13
C LEU A 115 -7.98 -8.73 -9.99
N CYS A 116 -8.17 -9.60 -9.00
CA CYS A 116 -7.28 -10.74 -8.75
C CYS A 116 -7.53 -11.93 -9.70
N VAL A 117 -8.78 -12.13 -10.13
CA VAL A 117 -9.21 -13.31 -10.89
C VAL A 117 -9.35 -13.03 -12.38
N ASP A 118 -9.83 -11.84 -12.75
CA ASP A 118 -10.17 -11.46 -14.12
C ASP A 118 -9.18 -10.43 -14.70
N SER A 119 -7.89 -10.67 -14.50
CA SER A 119 -6.80 -9.82 -15.03
C SER A 119 -6.69 -9.80 -16.57
N TYR A 120 -7.71 -10.28 -17.28
CA TYR A 120 -7.82 -10.30 -18.75
C TYR A 120 -9.01 -9.48 -19.28
N GLY A 121 -9.92 -8.99 -18.43
CA GLY A 121 -11.14 -8.30 -18.86
C GLY A 121 -11.40 -7.00 -18.10
N SER A 122 -11.42 -5.87 -18.83
CA SER A 122 -11.99 -4.57 -18.43
C SER A 122 -11.32 -3.71 -17.35
N ALA A 123 -10.39 -4.22 -16.55
CA ALA A 123 -9.61 -3.36 -15.64
C ALA A 123 -8.63 -2.47 -16.42
N GLU A 124 -8.53 -1.19 -16.06
CA GLU A 124 -7.54 -0.29 -16.65
C GLU A 124 -6.13 -0.88 -16.50
N GLN A 125 -5.34 -0.88 -17.59
CA GLN A 125 -3.99 -1.47 -17.61
C GLN A 125 -3.10 -0.94 -16.47
N GLY A 126 -3.30 0.31 -16.06
CA GLY A 126 -2.62 0.92 -14.91
C GLY A 126 -2.94 0.23 -13.58
N MET A 127 -4.22 -0.07 -13.31
CA MET A 127 -4.65 -0.79 -12.11
C MET A 127 -4.14 -2.22 -12.07
N LEU A 128 -4.15 -2.93 -13.20
CA LEU A 128 -3.59 -4.28 -13.30
C LEU A 128 -2.09 -4.29 -13.00
N ASN A 129 -1.34 -3.33 -13.55
CA ASN A 129 0.08 -3.21 -13.25
C ASN A 129 0.31 -2.88 -11.78
N TRP A 130 -0.52 -2.01 -11.19
CA TRP A 130 -0.39 -1.58 -9.79
C TRP A 130 -0.67 -2.70 -8.79
N ILE A 131 -1.72 -3.52 -9.00
CA ILE A 131 -2.06 -4.63 -8.10
C ILE A 131 -1.05 -5.79 -8.17
N GLN A 132 -0.28 -5.89 -9.24
CA GLN A 132 0.76 -6.91 -9.39
C GLN A 132 2.08 -6.55 -8.69
N GLN A 133 2.28 -5.28 -8.28
CA GLN A 133 3.48 -4.88 -7.54
C GLN A 133 3.28 -5.13 -6.03
N SER A 134 4.08 -6.03 -5.47
CA SER A 134 3.99 -6.38 -4.04
C SER A 134 4.36 -5.22 -3.10
N GLU A 135 5.20 -4.31 -3.59
CA GLU A 135 5.70 -3.11 -2.91
C GLU A 135 4.56 -2.13 -2.60
N ASN A 136 3.53 -2.10 -3.45
CA ASN A 136 2.33 -1.28 -3.25
C ASN A 136 1.42 -1.82 -2.13
N LYS A 137 1.66 -3.07 -1.69
CA LYS A 137 0.82 -3.82 -0.75
C LYS A 137 -0.67 -3.66 -1.08
N PRO A 138 -1.08 -3.94 -2.32
CA PRO A 138 -2.29 -3.36 -2.90
C PRO A 138 -3.56 -3.75 -2.13
N ILE A 139 -3.67 -4.99 -1.67
CA ILE A 139 -4.81 -5.43 -0.84
C ILE A 139 -4.85 -4.69 0.50
N GLU A 140 -3.72 -4.57 1.19
CA GLU A 140 -3.62 -3.83 2.47
C GLU A 140 -3.96 -2.35 2.26
N THR A 141 -3.44 -1.74 1.19
CA THR A 141 -3.67 -0.35 0.83
C THR A 141 -5.15 -0.09 0.52
N LEU A 142 -5.79 -0.89 -0.34
CA LEU A 142 -7.21 -0.74 -0.69
C LEU A 142 -8.12 -0.91 0.53
N ILE A 143 -7.81 -1.85 1.43
CA ILE A 143 -8.57 -2.01 2.68
C ILE A 143 -8.44 -0.77 3.56
N ARG A 144 -7.23 -0.21 3.70
CA ARG A 144 -6.98 0.99 4.51
C ARG A 144 -7.59 2.26 3.93
N MET A 145 -7.79 2.33 2.61
CA MET A 145 -8.46 3.47 1.99
C MET A 145 -9.90 3.66 2.51
N LYS A 146 -10.54 2.62 3.07
CA LYS A 146 -11.85 2.73 3.76
C LYS A 146 -11.81 3.66 4.98
N ASP A 147 -10.64 3.79 5.61
CA ASP A 147 -10.41 4.68 6.75
C ASP A 147 -9.99 6.10 6.31
N GLY A 148 -9.95 6.34 5.00
CA GLY A 148 -9.49 7.56 4.34
C GLY A 148 -8.07 7.43 3.77
N TYR A 149 -7.77 8.24 2.76
CA TYR A 149 -6.50 8.22 2.04
C TYR A 149 -6.13 9.62 1.53
N GLU A 150 -4.89 9.78 1.07
CA GLU A 150 -4.44 10.96 0.33
C GLU A 150 -4.09 10.55 -1.10
N VAL A 151 -4.34 11.44 -2.07
CA VAL A 151 -3.92 11.20 -3.45
C VAL A 151 -2.52 11.77 -3.64
N GLU A 152 -1.62 10.98 -4.22
CA GLU A 152 -0.30 11.44 -4.65
C GLU A 152 -0.47 12.68 -5.52
N LYS A 153 0.16 13.78 -5.13
CA LYS A 153 0.18 14.99 -5.95
C LYS A 153 1.13 14.72 -7.10
N GLU A 154 0.62 14.79 -8.33
CA GLU A 154 1.48 14.71 -9.51
C GLU A 154 2.59 15.77 -9.42
N PRO A 155 3.84 15.40 -9.75
CA PRO A 155 4.93 16.35 -9.76
C PRO A 155 4.62 17.42 -10.82
N LEU A 156 4.52 18.66 -10.36
CA LEU A 156 4.35 19.82 -11.22
C LEU A 156 5.70 20.45 -11.53
N TYR A 157 5.82 20.97 -12.74
CA TYR A 157 7.02 21.60 -13.26
C TYR A 157 6.73 23.01 -13.76
N TYR A 158 7.73 23.86 -13.66
CA TYR A 158 7.84 25.07 -14.47
C TYR A 158 8.72 24.76 -15.68
N VAL A 159 8.26 25.05 -16.89
CA VAL A 159 9.14 25.05 -18.07
C VAL A 159 9.89 26.37 -18.08
N ARG A 160 11.19 26.34 -17.77
CA ARG A 160 12.04 27.52 -17.59
C ARG A 160 12.96 27.69 -18.80
N LEU A 161 12.54 28.55 -19.72
CA LEU A 161 13.25 28.81 -20.98
C LEU A 161 14.31 29.90 -20.77
N PRO A 162 15.62 29.58 -20.87
CA PRO A 162 16.67 30.58 -20.78
C PRO A 162 16.67 31.49 -22.00
N TYR A 163 16.91 32.78 -21.78
CA TYR A 163 17.26 33.73 -22.83
C TYR A 163 18.35 34.68 -22.34
N GLU A 164 19.20 35.13 -23.26
CA GLU A 164 20.31 36.01 -22.93
C GLU A 164 19.90 37.47 -23.12
N VAL A 165 20.14 38.27 -22.08
CA VAL A 165 19.92 39.72 -22.07
C VAL A 165 21.25 40.41 -21.85
N TRP A 166 21.47 41.50 -22.57
CA TRP A 166 22.63 42.36 -22.33
C TRP A 166 22.40 43.20 -21.07
N ASP A 167 23.24 43.02 -20.06
CA ASP A 167 23.24 43.85 -18.85
C ASP A 167 24.14 45.07 -19.09
N GLU A 168 23.55 46.26 -19.23
CA GLU A 168 24.29 47.50 -19.49
C GLU A 168 25.19 47.93 -18.32
N GLU A 169 24.83 47.56 -17.08
CA GLU A 169 25.56 47.97 -15.88
C GLU A 169 26.79 47.08 -15.65
N ALA A 170 26.63 45.77 -15.82
CA ALA A 170 27.72 44.80 -15.69
C ALA A 170 28.54 44.65 -16.99
N ALA A 171 28.05 45.17 -18.11
CA ALA A 171 28.64 45.03 -19.45
C ALA A 171 28.90 43.56 -19.86
N GLU A 172 27.98 42.66 -19.49
CA GLU A 172 28.04 41.23 -19.76
C GLU A 172 26.67 40.67 -20.16
N LEU A 173 26.66 39.48 -20.76
CA LEU A 173 25.43 38.74 -21.01
C LEU A 173 24.95 38.08 -19.72
N LYS A 174 23.66 38.25 -19.45
CA LYS A 174 22.96 37.69 -18.31
C LYS A 174 21.83 36.79 -18.79
N THR A 175 21.79 35.57 -18.29
CA THR A 175 20.67 34.67 -18.53
C THR A 175 19.46 35.09 -17.68
N GLU A 176 18.37 35.40 -18.35
CA GLU A 176 17.04 35.55 -17.75
C GLU A 176 16.13 34.40 -18.19
N TYR A 177 14.92 34.33 -17.62
CA TYR A 177 14.01 33.21 -17.83
C TYR A 177 12.61 33.64 -18.24
N LEU A 178 12.10 32.98 -19.27
CA LEU A 178 10.69 32.97 -19.59
C LEU A 178 10.07 31.64 -19.16
N TYR A 179 8.76 31.66 -18.94
CA TYR A 179 8.01 30.52 -18.42
C TYR A 179 6.87 30.17 -19.35
N LEU A 180 6.71 28.88 -19.64
CA LEU A 180 5.56 28.36 -20.36
C LEU A 180 4.32 28.42 -19.47
N HIS A 181 3.24 28.94 -20.02
CA HIS A 181 1.93 29.01 -19.42
C HIS A 181 0.93 28.33 -20.36
N TYR A 182 -0.04 27.63 -19.78
CA TYR A 182 -1.03 26.85 -20.50
C TYR A 182 -2.45 27.30 -20.13
N GLU A 183 -3.33 27.43 -21.12
CA GLU A 183 -4.74 27.73 -20.90
C GLU A 183 -5.59 26.47 -21.12
N ILE A 184 -6.11 25.92 -20.03
CA ILE A 184 -6.79 24.61 -20.01
C ILE A 184 -8.00 24.55 -20.97
N THR A 185 -8.71 25.67 -21.16
CA THR A 185 -9.95 25.69 -21.94
C THR A 185 -9.74 25.81 -23.44
N SER A 186 -8.61 26.36 -23.88
CA SER A 186 -8.30 26.65 -25.29
C SER A 186 -7.19 25.78 -25.85
N ASP A 187 -6.49 25.02 -25.00
CA ASP A 187 -5.29 24.24 -25.35
C ASP A 187 -4.17 25.15 -25.92
N GLU A 188 -4.17 26.44 -25.54
CA GLU A 188 -3.16 27.39 -25.96
C GLU A 188 -1.98 27.44 -24.99
N THR A 189 -0.77 27.52 -25.53
CA THR A 189 0.44 27.85 -24.78
C THR A 189 0.91 29.28 -25.03
N ARG A 190 1.39 29.94 -23.98
CA ARG A 190 2.01 31.27 -24.04
C ARG A 190 3.25 31.34 -23.18
N ILE A 191 4.15 32.25 -23.52
CA ILE A 191 5.41 32.44 -22.81
C ILE A 191 5.38 33.80 -22.11
N PHE A 192 5.67 33.82 -20.80
CA PHE A 192 5.69 35.05 -20.01
C PHE A 192 6.97 35.18 -19.17
N PRO A 193 7.42 36.41 -18.86
CA PRO A 193 8.59 36.66 -18.01
C PRO A 193 8.26 36.51 -16.51
N THR A 194 7.39 35.56 -16.15
CA THR A 194 7.02 35.31 -14.75
C THR A 194 6.56 33.87 -14.55
N LYS A 195 6.94 33.27 -13.42
CA LYS A 195 6.44 31.97 -12.97
C LYS A 195 5.04 32.05 -12.33
N GLU A 196 4.56 33.26 -12.01
CA GLU A 196 3.25 33.47 -11.41
C GLU A 196 2.14 33.30 -12.46
N PRO A 197 1.03 32.62 -12.12
CA PRO A 197 -0.07 32.40 -13.06
C PRO A 197 -0.69 33.71 -13.52
N ARG A 198 -1.14 33.75 -14.78
CA ARG A 198 -1.91 34.88 -15.34
C ARG A 198 -3.39 34.52 -15.44
N LYS A 199 -4.26 35.52 -15.55
CA LYS A 199 -5.70 35.29 -15.70
C LYS A 199 -5.96 34.39 -16.93
N GLY A 200 -6.54 33.21 -16.70
CA GLY A 200 -6.79 32.20 -17.74
C GLY A 200 -5.65 31.20 -17.96
N PHE A 201 -4.48 31.41 -17.37
CA PHE A 201 -3.28 30.63 -17.62
C PHE A 201 -2.71 30.00 -16.34
N VAL A 202 -2.34 28.72 -16.42
CA VAL A 202 -1.59 28.01 -15.38
C VAL A 202 -0.11 27.92 -15.78
N ALA A 203 0.78 28.11 -14.80
CA ALA A 203 2.24 28.03 -15.02
C ALA A 203 2.87 26.76 -14.44
N LYS A 204 2.14 26.05 -13.57
CA LYS A 204 2.55 24.76 -12.99
C LYS A 204 1.89 23.66 -13.81
N LEU A 205 2.69 22.86 -14.50
CA LEU A 205 2.22 21.88 -15.48
C LEU A 205 2.72 20.48 -15.10
N ASP A 206 1.90 19.46 -15.30
CA ASP A 206 2.34 18.07 -15.24
C ASP A 206 3.18 17.69 -16.49
N GLU A 207 3.85 16.55 -16.42
CA GLU A 207 4.71 16.07 -17.51
C GLU A 207 3.95 15.82 -18.82
N LEU A 208 2.71 15.31 -18.72
CA LEU A 208 1.91 14.97 -19.89
C LEU A 208 1.49 16.24 -20.63
N THR A 209 1.01 17.26 -19.92
CA THR A 209 0.67 18.58 -20.46
C THR A 209 1.87 19.23 -21.17
N ILE A 210 3.07 19.16 -20.57
CA ILE A 210 4.29 19.71 -21.18
C ILE A 210 4.62 18.99 -22.49
N LYS A 211 4.61 17.65 -22.47
CA LYS A 211 4.96 16.83 -23.65
C LYS A 211 3.91 16.92 -24.76
N SER A 212 2.63 17.02 -24.40
CA SER A 212 1.53 17.22 -25.36
C SER A 212 1.61 18.58 -26.04
N ALA A 213 2.05 19.63 -25.32
CA ALA A 213 2.29 20.94 -25.91
C ALA A 213 3.47 20.92 -26.88
N ASP A 214 4.65 20.47 -26.42
CA ASP A 214 5.83 20.21 -27.25
C ASP A 214 6.87 19.41 -26.41
N GLU A 215 7.29 18.24 -26.87
CA GLU A 215 8.29 17.41 -26.20
C GLU A 215 9.63 18.14 -25.99
N ASN A 216 9.95 19.14 -26.83
CA ASN A 216 11.15 19.98 -26.70
C ASN A 216 11.14 20.88 -25.45
N TYR A 217 9.99 21.04 -24.77
CA TYR A 217 9.93 21.77 -23.50
C TYR A 217 10.37 20.93 -22.30
N TRP A 218 10.33 19.60 -22.40
CA TRP A 218 10.67 18.72 -21.28
C TRP A 218 12.09 18.90 -20.73
N PRO A 219 13.15 19.08 -21.56
CA PRO A 219 14.49 19.38 -21.07
C PRO A 219 14.61 20.65 -20.22
N PHE A 220 13.64 21.57 -20.32
CA PHE A 220 13.59 22.82 -19.57
C PHE A 220 12.67 22.75 -18.34
N ALA A 221 12.06 21.59 -18.06
CA ALA A 221 11.16 21.38 -16.93
C ALA A 221 11.95 21.36 -15.60
N VAL A 222 11.57 22.25 -14.68
CA VAL A 222 12.14 22.33 -13.34
C VAL A 222 11.04 22.04 -12.31
N PRO A 223 11.22 21.07 -11.41
CA PRO A 223 10.21 20.75 -10.38
C PRO A 223 9.84 21.99 -9.56
N VAL A 224 8.55 22.22 -9.31
CA VAL A 224 8.05 23.40 -8.58
C VAL A 224 8.66 23.51 -7.18
N GLU A 225 8.99 22.39 -6.54
CA GLU A 225 9.62 22.33 -5.21
C GLU A 225 11.08 22.82 -5.18
N LYS A 226 11.71 22.96 -6.35
CA LYS A 226 13.14 23.31 -6.50
C LYS A 226 13.35 24.76 -7.01
N VAL A 227 12.32 25.61 -7.03
CA VAL A 227 12.29 26.95 -7.70
C VAL A 227 11.88 28.08 -6.76
#